data_AF-A0A382HHN5-F1
#
_entry.id   AF-A0A382HHN5-F1
#
_cell.length_a   1.000
_cell.length_b   1.000
_cell.length_c   1.000
_cell.angle_alpha   90.00
_cell.angle_beta   90.00
_cell.angle_gamma   90.00
#
_symmetry.space_group_name_H-M   'P 1'
#
loop_
_entity.id
_entity.type
_entity.pdbx_description
1 polymer ?
#
loop_
_entity_poly.entity_id
_entity_poly.type
_entity_poly.pdbx_seq_one_letter_code
_entity_poly.pdbx_strand_id
1 'polypeptide(L)' 'MSNLYHQDIYKFDEPVKSYWESTSNTKNKYNKLEKNIQTNIVVIGSGYTGISCALSLAKNYNED' A
#
# COMPACT_ATOMS: atom_id res chain seq x y z
N MET A 1 -24.49 27.39 -16.31
CA MET A 1 -24.98 26.05 -15.93
C MET A 1 -23.91 25.40 -15.08
N SER A 2 -24.22 25.00 -13.85
CA SER A 2 -23.30 24.20 -13.04
C SER A 2 -23.29 22.77 -13.58
N ASN A 3 -22.10 22.17 -13.70
CA ASN A 3 -21.97 20.76 -14.07
C ASN A 3 -22.60 19.88 -12.99
N LEU A 4 -23.20 18.75 -13.38
CA LEU A 4 -23.88 17.82 -12.48
C LEU A 4 -22.91 17.10 -11.52
N TYR A 5 -21.66 16.92 -11.94
CA TYR A 5 -20.63 16.19 -11.21
C TYR A 5 -19.44 17.08 -10.84
N HIS A 6 -18.64 16.62 -9.89
CA HIS A 6 -17.38 17.26 -9.51
C HIS A 6 -16.46 17.37 -10.74
N GLN A 7 -15.76 18.50 -10.89
CA GLN A 7 -14.97 18.80 -12.09
C GLN A 7 -13.89 17.75 -12.39
N ASP A 8 -13.37 17.09 -11.35
CA ASP A 8 -12.34 16.06 -11.47
C ASP A 8 -12.78 14.83 -12.30
N ILE A 9 -14.08 14.55 -12.43
CA ILE A 9 -14.55 13.42 -13.24
C ILE A 9 -14.28 13.60 -14.75
N TYR A 10 -14.06 14.85 -15.18
CA TYR A 10 -13.82 15.19 -16.59
C TYR A 10 -12.33 15.26 -16.93
N LYS A 11 -11.43 14.99 -15.98
CA LYS A 11 -9.98 14.92 -16.19
C LYS A 11 -9.60 13.53 -16.70
N PHE A 12 -9.81 13.26 -17.98
CA PHE A 12 -9.59 11.92 -18.55
C PHE A 12 -8.11 11.51 -18.63
N ASP A 13 -7.21 12.50 -18.75
CA ASP A 13 -5.77 12.25 -18.85
C ASP A 13 -5.10 12.03 -17.48
N GLU A 14 -5.73 12.48 -16.40
CA GLU A 14 -5.20 12.39 -15.04
C GLU A 14 -6.22 11.74 -14.10
N PRO A 15 -6.01 10.49 -13.65
CA PRO A 15 -6.92 9.85 -12.71
C PRO A 15 -6.93 10.59 -11.37
N VAL A 16 -8.12 10.70 -10.78
CA VAL A 16 -8.28 11.29 -9.45
C VAL A 16 -7.54 10.45 -8.44
N LYS A 17 -6.69 11.09 -7.62
CA LYS A 17 -6.00 10.43 -6.52
C LYS A 17 -7.01 9.80 -5.57
N SER A 18 -6.76 8.56 -5.16
CA SER A 18 -7.51 7.93 -4.09
C SER A 18 -7.37 8.72 -2.78
N TYR A 19 -8.31 8.52 -1.85
CA TYR A 19 -8.23 9.13 -0.52
C TYR A 19 -6.92 8.79 0.19
N TRP A 20 -6.42 7.55 0.02
CA TRP A 20 -5.14 7.15 0.59
C TRP A 20 -3.98 7.92 -0.03
N GLU A 21 -3.93 8.06 -1.35
CA GLU A 21 -2.86 8.81 -2.03
C GLU A 21 -2.86 10.31 -1.68
N SER A 22 -4.01 10.90 -1.37
CA SER A 22 -4.12 12.31 -1.01
C SER A 22 -3.83 12.60 0.47
N THR A 23 -3.99 11.61 1.35
CA THR A 23 -3.81 11.77 2.81
C THR A 23 -2.56 11.09 3.37
N SER A 24 -2.01 10.13 2.64
CA SER A 24 -0.79 9.41 3.01
C SER A 24 0.42 10.34 3.02
N ASN A 25 1.09 10.43 4.17
CA ASN A 25 2.38 11.11 4.32
C ASN A 25 3.54 10.09 4.39
N THR A 26 3.41 8.97 3.68
CA THR A 26 4.47 7.95 3.66
C THR A 26 5.63 8.40 2.77
N LYS A 27 6.77 8.70 3.39
CA LYS A 27 8.00 9.13 2.68
C LYS A 27 8.89 7.96 2.26
N ASN A 28 8.55 6.74 2.66
CA ASN A 28 9.39 5.58 2.41
C ASN A 28 9.19 5.11 0.97
N LYS A 29 10.26 5.18 0.18
CA LYS A 29 10.32 4.55 -1.14
C LYS A 29 10.86 3.14 -0.95
N TYR A 30 10.05 2.14 -1.30
CA TYR A 30 10.49 0.75 -1.36
C TYR A 30 10.76 0.37 -2.81
N ASN A 31 11.78 -0.45 -3.03
CA ASN A 31 12.03 -1.02 -4.34
C ASN A 31 10.88 -1.96 -4.70
N LYS A 32 10.53 -2.00 -5.99
CA LYS A 32 9.60 -3.00 -6.49
C LYS A 32 10.25 -4.39 -6.36
N LEU A 33 9.42 -5.41 -6.30
CA LEU A 33 9.88 -6.78 -6.32
C LEU A 33 10.43 -7.10 -7.72
N GLU A 34 11.75 -7.31 -7.84
CA GLU A 34 12.43 -7.53 -9.13
C GLU A 34 12.68 -9.02 -9.44
N LYS A 35 12.41 -9.91 -8.48
CA LYS A 35 12.64 -11.34 -8.62
C LYS A 35 11.57 -12.14 -7.89
N ASN A 36 11.44 -13.40 -8.28
CA ASN A 36 10.66 -14.36 -7.50
C ASN A 36 11.37 -14.63 -6.18
N ILE A 37 10.60 -14.61 -5.08
CA ILE A 37 11.08 -14.96 -3.74
C ILE A 37 10.29 -16.17 -3.29
N GLN A 38 10.99 -17.21 -2.84
CA GLN A 38 10.39 -18.33 -2.14
C GLN A 38 10.62 -18.10 -0.64
N THR A 39 9.54 -18.20 0.13
CA THR A 39 9.55 -18.05 1.59
C THR A 39 8.54 -19.02 2.19
N ASN A 40 8.68 -19.32 3.48
CA ASN A 40 7.72 -20.11 4.23
C ASN A 40 6.40 -19.35 4.42
N ILE A 41 6.48 -18.03 4.64
CA ILE A 41 5.34 -17.19 4.99
C ILE A 41 5.41 -15.85 4.25
N VAL A 42 4.30 -15.46 3.61
CA VAL A 42 4.14 -14.12 3.03
C VAL A 42 3.06 -13.35 3.78
N VAL A 43 3.41 -12.17 4.30
CA VAL A 43 2.46 -11.27 4.97
C VAL A 43 1.98 -10.21 3.98
N ILE A 44 0.68 -10.20 3.67
CA ILE A 44 0.06 -9.23 2.76
C ILE A 44 -0.60 -8.11 3.57
N GLY A 45 -0.08 -6.90 3.42
CA GLY A 45 -0.56 -5.69 4.11
C GLY A 45 0.35 -5.27 5.26
N SER A 46 0.91 -4.05 5.18
CA SER A 46 1.88 -3.52 6.15
C SER A 46 1.24 -2.55 7.16
N GLY A 47 -0.01 -2.81 7.55
CA GLY A 47 -0.67 -2.11 8.65
C GLY A 47 -0.18 -2.62 10.01
N TYR A 48 -0.79 -2.12 11.09
CA TYR A 48 -0.46 -2.55 12.45
C TYR A 48 -0.48 -4.07 12.62
N THR A 49 -1.55 -4.73 12.15
CA THR A 49 -1.71 -6.19 12.26
C THR A 49 -0.64 -6.95 11.49
N GLY A 50 -0.36 -6.56 10.24
CA GLY A 50 0.63 -7.24 9.42
C GLY A 50 2.05 -7.09 9.97
N ILE A 51 2.43 -5.89 10.40
CA ILE A 51 3.75 -5.66 11.02
C ILE A 51 3.87 -6.40 12.36
N SER A 52 2.81 -6.40 13.18
CA SER A 52 2.81 -7.12 14.46
C SER A 52 2.90 -8.63 14.26
N CYS A 53 2.25 -9.15 13.22
CA CYS A 53 2.35 -10.55 12.80
C CYS A 53 3.79 -10.88 12.37
N ALA A 54 4.38 -10.12 11.45
CA ALA A 54 5.76 -10.32 11.01
C ALA A 54 6.77 -10.24 12.17
N LEU A 55 6.58 -9.28 13.09
CA LEU A 55 7.41 -9.15 14.29
C LEU A 55 7.30 -10.37 15.21
N SER A 56 6.10 -10.91 15.40
CA SER A 56 5.88 -12.10 16.22
C SER A 56 6.52 -13.34 15.59
N LEU A 57 6.38 -13.52 14.28
CA LEU A 57 7.02 -14.59 13.50
C LEU A 57 8.54 -14.57 13.66
N ALA A 58 9.16 -13.40 13.42
CA ALA A 58 10.60 -13.24 13.54
C ALA A 58 11.11 -13.49 14.97
N LYS A 59 10.39 -13.01 16.00
CA LYS A 59 10.84 -13.12 17.40
C LYS A 59 10.60 -14.47 18.04
N ASN A 60 9.46 -15.10 17.76
CA ASN A 60 8.98 -16.25 18.52
C ASN A 60 9.08 -17.56 17.75
N TYR A 61 9.24 -17.49 16.42
CA TYR A 61 9.17 -18.66 15.54
C TYR A 61 10.39 -18.80 14.61
N ASN A 62 11.35 -17.87 14.63
CA ASN A 62 12.55 -17.88 13.78
C ASN A 62 12.21 -17.94 12.28
N GLU A 63 11.13 -17.24 11.90
CA GLU A 63 10.65 -17.09 10.54
C GLU A 63 10.85 -15.62 10.12
N ASP A 64 11.79 -15.36 9.20
CA ASP A 64 12.12 -14.03 8.66
C ASP A 64 12.02 -13.94 7.12
#